data_AF-A0A1E7YL08-F1
#
_entry.id   AF-A0A1E7YL08-F1
#
_cell.length_a   1.000
_cell.length_b   1.000
_cell.length_c   1.000
_cell.angle_alpha   90.00
_cell.angle_beta   90.00
_cell.angle_gamma   90.00
#
_symmetry.space_group_name_H-M   'P 1'
#
loop_
_entity.id
_entity.type
_entity.pdbx_description
1 polymer ?
#
loop_
_entity_poly.entity_id
_entity_poly.type
_entity_poly.pdbx_seq_one_letter_code
_entity_poly.pdbx_strand_id
1 'polypeptide(L)'
;MNLAKEIVEMKLNALVWNLTNSNDTVTREMAITNAYEYDLSDYEIIMASQKSNDLIDFEVTLDLSGEQDPERPFCGSEIAVSVSGTIRKQEDGSWEIESYDVLSCSLEDF
;
A
#
# COMPACT_ATOMS: atom_id res chain seq x y z
N MET A 1 15.38 -7.30 -14.97
CA MET A 1 14.38 -6.92 -13.94
C MET A 1 15.04 -7.14 -12.58
N ASN A 2 14.86 -6.24 -11.60
CA ASN A 2 15.57 -6.28 -10.32
C ASN A 2 14.77 -7.18 -9.36
N LEU A 3 15.37 -8.27 -8.86
CA LEU A 3 14.73 -9.22 -7.94
C LEU A 3 14.05 -8.53 -6.73
N ALA A 4 14.67 -7.47 -6.21
CA ALA A 4 14.08 -6.71 -5.11
C ALA A 4 12.76 -6.04 -5.50
N LYS A 5 12.66 -5.48 -6.72
CA LYS A 5 11.41 -4.89 -7.23
C LYS A 5 10.34 -5.97 -7.42
N GLU A 6 10.70 -7.11 -8.00
CA GLU A 6 9.77 -8.24 -8.19
C GLU A 6 9.17 -8.72 -6.87
N ILE A 7 9.99 -8.83 -5.82
CA ILE A 7 9.53 -9.24 -4.50
C ILE A 7 8.59 -8.19 -3.88
N VAL A 8 8.89 -6.90 -4.05
CA VAL A 8 8.01 -5.83 -3.58
C VAL A 8 6.67 -5.87 -4.32
N GLU A 9 6.67 -6.01 -5.65
CA GLU A 9 5.46 -6.14 -6.50
C GLU A 9 4.59 -7.30 -6.03
N MET A 10 5.18 -8.47 -5.75
CA MET A 10 4.47 -9.65 -5.24
C MET A 10 3.81 -9.43 -3.87
N LYS A 11 4.22 -8.39 -3.12
CA LYS A 11 3.73 -8.11 -1.77
C LYS A 11 2.78 -6.91 -1.70
N LEU A 12 2.56 -6.20 -2.79
CA LEU A 12 1.68 -5.02 -2.82
C LEU A 12 0.25 -5.34 -2.38
N ASN A 13 -0.36 -6.42 -2.88
CA ASN A 13 -1.73 -6.77 -2.47
C ASN A 13 -1.84 -7.09 -0.97
N ALA A 14 -0.83 -7.75 -0.39
CA ALA A 14 -0.80 -8.01 1.05
C ALA A 14 -0.60 -6.72 1.85
N LEU A 15 0.23 -5.81 1.35
CA LEU A 15 0.41 -4.48 1.94
C LEU A 15 -0.89 -3.68 1.91
N VAL A 16 -1.56 -3.61 0.75
CA VAL A 16 -2.84 -2.91 0.57
C VAL A 16 -3.90 -3.47 1.50
N TRP A 17 -4.04 -4.80 1.58
CA TRP A 17 -4.96 -5.44 2.52
C TRP A 17 -4.68 -5.04 3.97
N ASN A 18 -3.41 -5.04 4.40
CA ASN A 18 -3.03 -4.60 5.74
C ASN A 18 -3.35 -3.12 5.98
N LEU A 19 -3.09 -2.25 5.00
CA LEU A 19 -3.37 -0.82 5.07
C LEU A 19 -4.88 -0.55 5.21
N THR A 20 -5.70 -1.14 4.35
CA THR A 20 -7.15 -0.88 4.29
C THR A 20 -7.93 -1.53 5.43
N ASN A 21 -7.36 -2.53 6.13
CA ASN A 21 -8.04 -3.22 7.24
C ASN A 21 -7.49 -2.88 8.62
N SER A 22 -6.24 -2.41 8.73
CA SER A 22 -5.56 -2.30 10.04
C SER A 22 -4.77 -1.01 10.25
N ASN A 23 -4.58 -0.16 9.23
CA ASN A 23 -3.86 1.09 9.42
C ASN A 23 -4.81 2.24 9.75
N ASP A 24 -4.68 2.83 10.94
CA ASP A 24 -5.55 3.91 11.42
C ASP A 24 -5.54 5.15 10.51
N THR A 25 -4.41 5.48 9.89
CA THR A 25 -4.31 6.67 9.03
C THR A 25 -5.08 6.44 7.73
N VAL A 26 -4.82 5.31 7.05
CA VAL A 26 -5.47 4.97 5.78
C VAL A 26 -6.97 4.75 5.98
N THR A 27 -7.36 3.97 6.99
CA THR A 27 -8.79 3.71 7.28
C THR A 27 -9.56 4.97 7.66
N ARG A 28 -8.92 5.94 8.31
CA ARG A 28 -9.54 7.25 8.59
C ARG A 28 -9.81 8.03 7.31
N GLU A 29 -8.85 8.11 6.40
CA GLU A 29 -9.04 8.84 5.13
C GLU A 29 -10.08 8.13 4.24
N MET A 30 -10.09 6.79 4.19
CA MET A 30 -11.16 6.01 3.53
C MET A 30 -12.54 6.31 4.12
N ALA A 31 -12.66 6.54 5.43
CA ALA A 31 -13.95 6.85 6.04
C ALA A 31 -14.46 8.26 5.64
N ILE A 32 -13.56 9.20 5.29
CA ILE A 32 -13.95 10.55 4.86
C ILE A 32 -14.62 10.52 3.49
N THR A 33 -14.18 9.64 2.59
CA THR A 33 -14.73 9.56 1.22
C THR A 33 -16.14 8.99 1.17
N ASN A 34 -16.56 8.27 2.21
CA ASN A 34 -17.79 7.46 2.21
C ASN A 34 -17.81 6.41 1.08
N ALA A 35 -16.64 5.95 0.64
CA ALA A 35 -16.47 4.84 -0.29
C ALA A 35 -16.13 3.54 0.45
N TYR A 36 -16.35 2.40 -0.21
CA TYR A 36 -16.10 1.06 0.34
C TYR A 36 -15.30 0.20 -0.65
N GLU A 37 -14.87 -1.00 -0.23
CA GLU A 37 -14.16 -1.96 -1.09
C GLU A 37 -12.93 -1.34 -1.80
N TYR A 38 -12.06 -0.71 -1.02
CA TYR A 38 -10.82 -0.13 -1.54
C TYR A 38 -9.84 -1.20 -2.01
N ASP A 39 -9.45 -1.10 -3.27
CA ASP A 39 -8.46 -1.94 -3.93
C ASP A 39 -7.34 -1.09 -4.58
N LEU A 40 -6.25 -1.74 -4.96
CA LEU A 40 -5.12 -1.12 -5.64
C LEU A 40 -5.48 -0.76 -7.09
N SER A 41 -5.42 0.53 -7.43
CA SER A 41 -5.68 1.06 -8.77
C SER A 41 -4.38 1.15 -9.58
N ASP A 42 -3.36 1.78 -8.99
CA ASP A 42 -2.04 1.97 -9.58
C ASP A 42 -0.97 1.99 -8.47
N TYR A 43 0.29 1.84 -8.87
CA TYR A 43 1.41 1.93 -7.94
C TYR A 43 2.71 2.37 -8.62
N GLU A 44 3.57 3.01 -7.83
CA GLU A 44 4.95 3.31 -8.22
C GLU A 44 5.92 2.79 -7.16
N ILE A 45 6.89 1.98 -7.59
CA ILE A 45 8.02 1.56 -6.74
C ILE A 45 9.15 2.57 -6.87
N ILE A 46 9.17 3.52 -5.94
CA ILE A 46 10.19 4.56 -5.79
C ILE A 46 11.54 3.93 -5.48
N MET A 47 11.57 3.00 -4.52
CA MET A 47 12.77 2.30 -4.09
C MET A 47 12.50 0.82 -3.83
N ALA A 48 13.42 -0.03 -4.28
CA ALA A 48 13.54 -1.41 -3.81
C ALA A 48 15.02 -1.78 -3.76
N SER A 49 15.57 -1.92 -2.57
CA SER A 49 17.00 -2.11 -2.32
C SER A 49 17.23 -3.34 -1.46
N GLN A 50 17.86 -4.35 -2.05
CA GLN A 50 18.32 -5.51 -1.28
C GLN A 50 19.49 -5.11 -0.38
N LYS A 51 19.28 -5.11 0.94
CA LYS A 51 20.31 -4.78 1.94
C LYS A 51 21.17 -5.99 2.32
N SER A 52 20.57 -7.18 2.30
CA SER A 52 21.23 -8.46 2.54
C SER A 52 20.49 -9.58 1.78
N ASN A 53 20.95 -10.82 1.90
CA ASN A 53 20.32 -11.98 1.24
C ASN A 53 18.87 -12.22 1.69
N ASP A 54 18.49 -11.66 2.84
CA ASP A 54 17.24 -11.88 3.55
C ASP A 54 16.48 -10.58 3.85
N LEU A 55 16.96 -9.41 3.42
CA LEU A 55 16.31 -8.13 3.71
C LEU A 55 16.25 -7.22 2.48
N ILE A 56 15.07 -6.69 2.23
CA ILE A 56 14.79 -5.68 1.20
C ILE A 56 14.12 -4.48 1.85
N ASP A 57 14.69 -3.30 1.64
CA ASP A 57 14.03 -2.03 1.96
C ASP A 57 13.26 -1.56 0.74
N PHE A 58 12.05 -1.04 0.95
CA PHE A 58 11.21 -0.53 -0.13
C PHE A 58 10.57 0.81 0.23
N GLU A 59 10.23 1.54 -0.82
CA GLU A 59 9.38 2.73 -0.78
C GLU A 59 8.47 2.70 -2.00
N VAL A 60 7.17 2.83 -1.76
CA VAL A 60 6.11 2.74 -2.77
C VAL A 60 5.09 3.85 -2.59
N THR A 61 4.55 4.31 -3.71
CA THR A 61 3.31 5.08 -3.77
C THR A 61 2.22 4.16 -4.30
N LEU A 62 1.05 4.18 -3.66
CA LEU A 62 -0.10 3.34 -3.97
C LEU A 62 -1.30 4.25 -4.17
N ASP A 63 -1.96 4.10 -5.30
CA ASP A 63 -3.24 4.74 -5.56
C ASP A 63 -4.32 3.70 -5.29
N LEU A 64 -5.22 4.01 -4.36
CA LEU A 64 -6.29 3.12 -3.93
C LEU A 64 -7.63 3.73 -4.32
N SER A 65 -8.48 2.91 -4.92
CA SER A 65 -9.82 3.31 -5.37
C SER A 65 -10.87 2.41 -4.71
N GLY A 66 -11.90 3.03 -4.15
CA GLY A 66 -13.10 2.35 -3.66
C GLY A 66 -14.33 2.59 -4.55
N GLU A 67 -15.40 1.87 -4.24
CA GLU A 67 -16.73 2.11 -4.80
C GLU A 67 -17.44 3.22 -4.03
N GLN A 68 -17.93 4.25 -4.74
CA GLN A 68 -18.74 5.29 -4.12
C GLN A 68 -20.13 4.79 -3.76
N ASP A 69 -20.63 5.21 -2.59
CA ASP A 69 -22.04 5.08 -2.25
C ASP A 69 -22.89 5.93 -3.21
N PRO A 70 -23.73 5.31 -4.07
CA PRO A 70 -24.53 6.02 -5.06
C PRO A 70 -25.62 6.89 -4.42
N GLU A 71 -25.99 6.64 -3.16
CA GLU A 71 -26.98 7.43 -2.44
C GLU A 71 -26.35 8.64 -1.72
N ARG A 72 -25.03 8.62 -1.48
CA ARG A 72 -24.31 9.62 -0.68
C ARG A 72 -22.88 9.90 -1.16
N PRO A 73 -22.70 10.40 -2.39
CA PRO A 73 -21.38 10.83 -2.87
C PRO A 73 -20.91 12.07 -2.10
N PHE A 74 -19.71 12.02 -1.52
CA PHE A 74 -19.15 13.12 -0.73
C PHE A 74 -17.92 13.77 -1.38
N CYS A 75 -16.78 13.08 -1.40
CA CYS A 75 -15.51 13.68 -1.85
C CYS A 75 -14.59 12.71 -2.61
N GLY A 76 -15.15 11.87 -3.47
CA GLY A 76 -14.38 10.92 -4.28
C GLY A 76 -14.30 9.55 -3.67
N SER A 77 -13.48 8.72 -4.29
CA SER A 77 -13.21 7.36 -3.82
C SER A 77 -11.76 6.97 -4.01
N GLU A 78 -10.89 7.93 -4.31
CA GLU A 78 -9.48 7.70 -4.59
C GLU A 78 -8.62 8.33 -3.49
N ILE A 79 -7.63 7.56 -3.01
CA ILE A 79 -6.64 8.01 -2.04
C ILE A 79 -5.25 7.58 -2.48
N ALA A 80 -4.28 8.48 -2.35
CA ALA A 80 -2.86 8.20 -2.58
C ALA A 80 -2.16 7.92 -1.24
N VAL A 81 -1.39 6.84 -1.17
CA VAL A 81 -0.68 6.39 0.03
C VAL A 81 0.79 6.17 -0.28
N SER A 82 1.68 6.85 0.46
CA SER A 82 3.12 6.58 0.39
C SER A 82 3.56 5.75 1.59
N VAL A 83 4.30 4.68 1.33
CA VAL A 83 4.73 3.70 2.33
C VAL A 83 6.20 3.39 2.18
N SER A 84 6.93 3.40 3.29
CA SER A 84 8.27 2.82 3.38
C SER A 84 8.25 1.60 4.29
N GLY A 85 9.05 0.58 3.98
CA GLY A 85 9.10 -0.59 4.85
C GLY A 85 10.21 -1.58 4.51
N THR A 86 10.13 -2.73 5.18
CA THR A 86 11.08 -3.82 5.03
C THR A 86 10.36 -5.14 4.72
N ILE A 87 10.94 -5.92 3.82
CA ILE A 87 10.53 -7.29 3.53
C ILE A 87 11.67 -8.21 3.95
N ARG A 88 11.38 -9.21 4.79
CA ARG A 88 12.34 -10.19 5.27
C ARG A 88 12.05 -11.58 4.70
N LYS A 89 13.11 -12.32 4.38
CA LYS A 89 13.02 -13.72 3.97
C LYS A 89 12.90 -14.62 5.20
N GLN A 90 11.89 -15.48 5.21
CA GLN A 90 11.62 -16.46 6.26
C GLN A 90 12.47 -17.73 6.10
N GLU A 91 12.48 -18.58 7.12
CA GLU A 91 13.25 -19.85 7.12
C GLU A 91 12.81 -20.82 6.00
N ASP A 92 11.54 -20.79 5.62
CA ASP A 92 10.98 -21.59 4.52
C ASP A 92 11.30 -21.03 3.12
N GLY A 93 11.98 -19.89 3.08
CA GLY A 93 12.38 -19.19 1.86
C GLY A 93 11.34 -18.24 1.29
N SER A 94 10.17 -18.11 1.90
CA SER A 94 9.17 -17.11 1.55
C SER A 94 9.62 -15.70 1.96
N TRP A 95 9.05 -14.67 1.31
CA TRP A 95 9.30 -13.27 1.66
C TRP A 95 8.04 -12.69 2.31
N GLU A 96 8.19 -11.97 3.42
CA GLU A 96 7.08 -11.36 4.14
C GLU A 96 7.40 -9.91 4.51
N ILE A 97 6.37 -9.07 4.55
CA ILE A 97 6.51 -7.69 5.03
C ILE A 97 6.75 -7.77 6.54
N GLU A 98 7.93 -7.33 6.99
CA GLU A 98 8.31 -7.35 8.40
C GLU A 98 7.81 -6.10 9.12
N SER A 99 7.96 -4.94 8.50
CA SER A 99 7.50 -3.67 9.04
C SER A 99 7.25 -2.65 7.93
N TYR A 100 6.38 -1.69 8.19
CA TYR A 100 6.15 -0.56 7.30
C TYR A 100 5.63 0.65 8.08
N ASP A 101 5.89 1.83 7.54
CA ASP A 101 5.40 3.11 8.01
C ASP A 101 4.69 3.83 6.87
N VAL A 102 3.52 4.40 7.16
CA VAL A 102 2.82 5.28 6.24
C VAL A 102 3.47 6.66 6.32
N LEU A 103 4.11 7.07 5.22
CA LEU A 103 4.78 8.37 5.11
C LEU A 103 3.78 9.50 4.85
N SER A 104 2.78 9.22 4.01
CA SER A 104 1.69 10.14 3.70
C SER A 104 0.45 9.38 3.25
N CYS A 105 -0.71 9.97 3.49
CA CYS A 105 -1.99 9.54 2.97
C CYS A 105 -2.83 10.78 2.69
N SER A 106 -3.35 10.90 1.46
CA SER A 106 -4.14 12.06 1.04
C SER A 106 -5.24 11.63 0.08
N LEU A 107 -6.37 12.34 0.13
CA LEU A 107 -7.39 12.26 -0.91
C LEU A 107 -6.78 12.76 -2.23
N GLU A 108 -7.06 12.05 -3.32
CA GLU A 108 -6.76 12.56 -4.66
C GLU A 108 -7.81 13.64 -4.99
N ASP A 109 -7.38 14.90 -5.12
CA ASP A 109 -8.26 16.02 -5.47
C ASP A 109 -8.69 15.90 -6.93
N PHE A 110 -10.00 16.01 -7.17
CA PHE A 110 -10.66 15.98 -8.49
C PHE A 110 -10.40 17.19 -9.38
#